data_AF-L1MNT5-F1
#
_entry.id   AF-L1MNT5-F1
#
_cell.length_a   1.000
_cell.length_b   1.000
_cell.length_c   1.000
_cell.angle_alpha   90.00
_cell.angle_beta   90.00
_cell.angle_gamma   90.00
#
_symmetry.space_group_name_H-M   'P 1'
#
loop_
_entity.id
_entity.type
_entity.pdbx_description
1 polymer ?
#
loop_
_entity_poly.entity_id
_entity_poly.type
_entity_poly.pdbx_seq_one_letter_code
_entity_poly.pdbx_strand_id
1 'polypeptide(L)'
;MKHYLLHRSIALLAVVVLTLAASAQGTKKIVLKCYDTFGTYLLTDSIVQPQESCFFLIPPQIPYYSCVTYDPKGSSACLVGGELNVEYRANGLTGFDSLTQQSIEIHDNMSVVVTTMREGEPHLWTAQGSTSKMSIIPLSKAAHSPEETWVFTKSYLGWQIYNEATGLYLAGISKSGDLMVGEEPVMFAMKTSRVTGEAWEITDAQTQQTYSFVPRRYAVRPFFKLQENFVDDKDEEIVASRESYVKAGDSFKLEIKNIQDYSYKSWRIDGNDGGDAMTLPKMETHHTIEYVYKHVTAISHQRELVKELAPVDLSGRRVTSGYRGLVIVGGRVKWQ
;
A
#
# COMPACT_ATOMS: atom_id res chain seq x y z
N MET A 1 17.08 45.47 73.81
CA MET A 1 16.09 44.37 73.74
C MET A 1 14.77 44.84 74.33
N LYS A 2 13.79 45.13 73.47
CA LYS A 2 12.34 45.11 73.71
C LYS A 2 11.66 45.45 72.37
N HIS A 3 10.81 44.54 71.90
CA HIS A 3 9.99 44.70 70.69
C HIS A 3 9.01 45.86 70.82
N TYR A 4 8.81 46.60 69.73
CA TYR A 4 7.52 47.21 69.38
C TYR A 4 7.39 47.24 67.85
N LEU A 5 6.45 46.44 67.36
CA LEU A 5 5.74 46.66 66.10
C LEU A 5 4.98 47.99 66.19
N LEU A 6 4.86 48.75 65.10
CA LEU A 6 3.61 49.39 64.68
C LEU A 6 3.75 50.13 63.33
N HIS A 7 2.92 49.65 62.39
CA HIS A 7 2.11 50.41 61.44
C HIS A 7 2.63 50.87 60.07
N ARG A 8 1.65 50.77 59.12
CA ARG A 8 1.50 51.36 57.77
C ARG A 8 1.98 50.44 56.63
N SER A 9 1.17 50.05 55.65
CA SER A 9 -0.17 50.47 55.26
C SER A 9 -0.85 49.40 54.39
N ILE A 10 -2.17 49.38 54.53
CA ILE A 10 -3.15 48.72 53.68
C ILE A 10 -3.12 49.32 52.28
N ALA A 11 -3.12 48.49 51.26
CA ALA A 11 -3.72 48.81 49.96
C ALA A 11 -4.50 47.58 49.49
N LEU A 12 -5.79 47.60 49.83
CA LEU A 12 -6.84 46.80 49.20
C LEU A 12 -6.77 46.98 47.69
N LEU A 13 -6.67 45.88 46.95
CA LEU A 13 -7.27 45.78 45.62
C LEU A 13 -8.18 44.58 45.66
N ALA A 14 -9.43 44.84 46.06
CA ALA A 14 -10.51 43.89 45.99
C ALA A 14 -10.87 43.68 44.52
N VAL A 15 -10.20 42.73 43.86
CA VAL A 15 -10.77 42.09 42.67
C VAL A 15 -11.87 41.19 43.21
N VAL A 16 -13.10 41.64 43.04
CA VAL A 16 -14.29 40.81 43.18
C VAL A 16 -14.20 39.75 42.08
N VAL A 17 -13.61 38.60 42.41
CA VAL A 17 -13.83 37.37 41.65
C VAL A 17 -15.27 36.97 41.97
N LEU A 18 -16.20 37.37 41.10
CA LEU A 18 -17.51 36.74 41.01
C LEU A 18 -17.25 35.30 40.55
N THR A 19 -16.98 34.42 41.50
CA THR A 19 -17.14 32.98 41.33
C THR A 19 -18.64 32.74 41.16
N LEU A 20 -19.11 32.84 39.91
CA LEU A 20 -20.28 32.10 39.49
C LEU A 20 -19.95 30.63 39.73
N ALA A 21 -20.47 30.11 40.83
CA ALA A 21 -20.56 28.69 41.11
C ALA A 21 -21.43 28.06 40.02
N ALA A 22 -20.84 27.82 38.85
CA ALA A 22 -21.34 26.81 37.94
C ALA A 22 -21.10 25.48 38.66
N SER A 23 -22.20 24.84 39.03
CA SER A 23 -22.34 23.45 39.47
C SER A 23 -21.08 22.60 39.27
N ALA A 24 -20.68 21.87 40.31
CA ALA A 24 -19.86 20.67 40.15
C ALA A 24 -20.66 19.65 39.32
N GLN A 25 -20.78 19.88 38.02
CA GLN A 25 -21.19 18.88 37.05
C GLN A 25 -20.07 17.85 37.06
N GLY A 26 -20.39 16.64 37.52
CA GLY A 26 -19.44 15.54 37.48
C GLY A 26 -18.91 15.38 36.06
N THR A 27 -17.61 15.15 35.92
CA THR A 27 -17.06 14.80 34.61
C THR A 27 -17.22 13.30 34.38
N LYS A 28 -17.39 12.91 33.12
CA LYS A 28 -17.44 11.53 32.68
C LYS A 28 -16.28 11.27 31.74
N LYS A 29 -15.57 10.17 31.97
CA LYS A 29 -14.61 9.64 30.99
C LYS A 29 -15.39 8.90 29.91
N ILE A 30 -15.20 9.31 28.67
CA ILE A 30 -15.76 8.65 27.48
C ILE A 30 -14.62 7.92 26.80
N VAL A 31 -14.80 6.62 26.57
CA VAL A 31 -13.83 5.77 25.87
C VAL A 31 -14.21 5.73 24.39
N LEU A 32 -13.29 6.15 23.52
CA LEU A 32 -13.43 6.13 22.08
C LEU A 32 -12.77 4.87 21.54
N LYS A 33 -13.54 3.94 20.98
CA LYS A 33 -12.99 2.77 20.28
C LYS A 33 -13.01 3.05 18.78
N CYS A 34 -11.82 3.15 18.19
CA CYS A 34 -11.66 3.52 16.79
C CYS A 34 -11.49 2.26 15.95
N TYR A 35 -12.30 2.12 14.91
CA TYR A 35 -12.27 1.00 13.97
C TYR A 35 -12.17 1.51 12.54
N ASP A 36 -11.59 0.73 11.64
CA ASP A 36 -11.73 1.00 10.21
C ASP A 36 -13.12 0.61 9.71
N THR A 37 -13.45 0.98 8.46
CA THR A 37 -14.70 0.63 7.78
C THR A 37 -14.92 -0.88 7.62
N PHE A 38 -13.90 -1.69 7.85
CA PHE A 38 -13.96 -3.15 7.82
C PHE A 38 -13.89 -3.78 9.22
N GLY A 39 -14.17 -3.01 10.27
CA GLY A 39 -14.23 -3.48 11.65
C GLY A 39 -12.87 -3.86 12.28
N THR A 40 -11.75 -3.53 11.64
CA THR A 40 -10.41 -3.71 12.21
C THR A 40 -10.17 -2.63 13.25
N TYR A 41 -9.68 -3.04 14.42
CA TYR A 41 -9.39 -2.11 15.50
C TYR A 41 -8.16 -1.27 15.20
N LEU A 42 -8.28 0.05 15.37
CA LEU A 42 -7.20 1.01 15.15
C LEU A 42 -6.54 1.40 16.47
N LEU A 43 -7.33 1.97 17.38
CA LEU A 43 -6.86 2.43 18.68
C LEU A 43 -8.03 2.64 19.65
N THR A 44 -7.69 2.86 20.92
CA THR A 44 -8.61 3.35 21.94
C THR A 44 -8.07 4.69 22.41
N ASP A 45 -8.94 5.69 22.45
CA ASP A 45 -8.65 6.98 23.06
C ASP A 45 -9.69 7.29 24.15
N SER A 46 -9.50 8.37 24.90
CA SER A 46 -10.49 8.81 25.85
C SER A 46 -10.50 10.31 26.04
N ILE A 47 -11.70 10.84 26.20
CA ILE A 47 -11.92 12.25 26.52
C ILE A 47 -12.65 12.37 27.84
N VAL A 48 -12.49 13.50 28.51
CA VAL A 48 -13.20 13.84 29.74
C VAL A 48 -14.14 14.98 29.43
N GLN A 49 -15.44 14.77 29.62
CA GLN A 49 -16.49 15.73 29.30
C GLN A 49 -17.40 15.97 30.51
N PRO A 50 -18.09 17.12 30.60
CA PRO A 50 -19.18 17.31 31.56
C PRO A 50 -20.25 16.21 31.44
N GLN A 51 -21.01 15.95 32.51
CA GLN A 51 -22.15 15.02 32.54
C GLN A 51 -23.36 15.49 31.70
N GLU A 52 -23.11 15.98 30.49
CA GLU A 52 -24.14 16.33 29.52
C GLU A 52 -24.44 15.13 28.62
N SER A 53 -25.67 15.07 28.10
CA SER A 53 -26.09 14.03 27.15
C SER A 53 -25.44 14.19 25.78
N CYS A 54 -25.01 15.40 25.42
CA CYS A 54 -24.31 15.71 24.19
C CYS A 54 -23.10 16.60 24.47
N PHE A 55 -22.04 16.43 23.69
CA PHE A 55 -20.80 17.22 23.80
C PHE A 55 -20.23 17.45 22.40
N PHE A 56 -19.32 18.41 22.29
CA PHE A 56 -18.58 18.63 21.04
C PHE A 56 -17.37 17.71 20.97
N LEU A 57 -17.29 16.90 19.92
CA LEU A 57 -16.23 15.91 19.69
C LEU A 57 -15.41 16.30 18.47
N ILE A 58 -14.11 16.45 18.67
CA ILE A 58 -13.12 16.39 17.59
C ILE A 58 -12.58 14.95 17.61
N PRO A 59 -12.76 14.15 16.55
CA PRO A 59 -12.29 12.78 16.54
C PRO A 59 -10.75 12.72 16.57
N PRO A 60 -10.16 11.69 17.20
CA PRO A 60 -8.72 11.47 17.18
C PRO A 60 -8.14 11.47 15.75
N GLN A 61 -7.01 12.15 15.56
CA GLN A 61 -6.30 12.10 14.28
C GLN A 61 -5.50 10.81 14.19
N ILE A 62 -5.81 10.00 13.19
CA ILE A 62 -5.11 8.73 12.91
C ILE A 62 -4.39 8.89 11.56
N PRO A 63 -3.06 8.71 11.49
CA PRO A 63 -2.31 8.86 10.25
C PRO A 63 -2.89 8.00 9.12
N TYR A 64 -3.09 8.60 7.95
CA TYR A 64 -3.63 7.96 6.74
C TYR A 64 -5.06 7.43 6.86
N TYR A 65 -5.84 7.94 7.82
CA TYR A 65 -7.26 7.66 7.97
C TYR A 65 -8.07 8.95 8.02
N SER A 66 -9.32 8.86 7.56
CA SER A 66 -10.31 9.92 7.66
C SER A 66 -11.49 9.43 8.49
N CYS A 67 -11.90 10.20 9.51
CA CYS A 67 -13.07 9.88 10.32
C CYS A 67 -14.34 9.92 9.45
N VAL A 68 -15.15 8.87 9.52
CA VAL A 68 -16.42 8.75 8.79
C VAL A 68 -17.59 9.15 9.68
N THR A 69 -17.53 8.82 10.98
CA THR A 69 -18.65 9.04 11.91
C THR A 69 -18.85 10.51 12.29
N TYR A 70 -17.76 11.28 12.39
CA TYR A 70 -17.77 12.66 12.90
C TYR A 70 -16.99 13.59 11.99
N ASP A 71 -17.38 14.87 11.94
CA ASP A 71 -16.63 15.89 11.21
C ASP A 71 -15.20 16.01 11.79
N PRO A 72 -14.14 15.93 10.96
CA PRO A 72 -12.76 16.11 11.41
C PRO A 72 -12.47 17.45 12.10
N LYS A 73 -13.26 18.50 11.80
CA LYS A 73 -13.21 19.83 12.45
C LYS A 73 -14.05 19.89 13.73
N GLY A 74 -14.81 18.83 13.99
CA GLY A 74 -15.60 18.63 15.19
C GLY A 74 -17.10 18.72 14.96
N SER A 75 -17.85 17.89 15.67
CA SER A 75 -19.30 17.81 15.58
C SER A 75 -19.91 17.42 16.93
N SER A 76 -21.23 17.62 17.09
CA SER A 76 -21.92 17.22 18.32
C SER A 76 -22.10 15.71 18.35
N ALA A 77 -21.69 15.08 19.45
CA ALA A 77 -21.90 13.68 19.74
C ALA A 77 -22.78 13.55 20.97
N CYS A 78 -23.83 12.72 20.89
CA CYS A 78 -24.73 12.46 22.01
C CYS A 78 -24.56 11.03 22.50
N LEU A 79 -24.27 10.85 23.79
CA LEU A 79 -24.00 9.55 24.38
C LEU A 79 -24.97 9.25 25.50
N VAL A 80 -25.61 8.07 25.38
CA VAL A 80 -26.36 7.46 26.48
C VAL A 80 -25.43 6.59 27.37
N GLY A 81 -24.28 6.15 26.84
CA GLY A 81 -23.31 5.25 27.49
C GLY A 81 -21.91 5.87 27.70
N GLY A 82 -20.95 5.05 28.17
CA GLY A 82 -19.56 5.47 28.43
C GLY A 82 -18.57 5.14 27.32
N GLU A 83 -19.00 4.40 26.30
CA GLU A 83 -18.18 4.03 25.15
C GLU A 83 -18.79 4.58 23.87
N LEU A 84 -17.93 5.02 22.96
CA LEU A 84 -18.29 5.50 21.64
C LEU A 84 -17.44 4.80 20.59
N ASN A 85 -18.11 4.17 19.63
CA ASN A 85 -17.42 3.64 18.45
C ASN A 85 -17.26 4.76 17.43
N VAL A 86 -16.05 4.89 16.90
CA VAL A 86 -15.71 5.88 15.88
C VAL A 86 -15.15 5.13 14.68
N GLU A 87 -15.81 5.26 13.54
CA GLU A 87 -15.41 4.61 12.30
C GLU A 87 -14.52 5.54 11.48
N TYR A 88 -13.48 4.94 10.89
CA TYR A 88 -12.51 5.61 10.02
C TYR A 88 -12.37 4.87 8.70
N ARG A 89 -12.13 5.60 7.62
CA ARG A 89 -11.78 5.04 6.31
C ARG A 89 -10.30 5.25 6.06
N ALA A 90 -9.60 4.21 5.63
CA ALA A 90 -8.21 4.36 5.19
C ALA A 90 -8.19 5.25 3.94
N ASN A 91 -7.21 6.16 3.86
CA ASN A 91 -7.04 7.03 2.70
C ASN A 91 -6.49 6.26 1.47
N GLY A 92 -5.94 5.06 1.70
CA GLY A 92 -5.54 4.10 0.68
C GLY A 92 -6.15 2.73 0.98
N LEU A 93 -5.35 1.66 0.86
CA LEU A 93 -5.75 0.27 1.14
C LEU A 93 -5.17 -0.22 2.47
N THR A 94 -5.72 -1.31 3.02
CA THR A 94 -5.26 -1.87 4.30
C THR A 94 -4.60 -3.24 4.14
N GLY A 95 -3.33 -3.33 4.52
CA GLY A 95 -2.63 -4.58 4.83
C GLY A 95 -2.42 -4.71 6.34
N PHE A 96 -1.34 -5.37 6.76
CA PHE A 96 -1.08 -5.60 8.19
C PHE A 96 0.39 -5.51 8.58
N ASP A 97 0.66 -5.29 9.87
CA ASP A 97 2.01 -5.40 10.43
C ASP A 97 2.20 -6.71 11.20
N SER A 98 1.15 -7.21 11.86
CA SER A 98 1.19 -8.47 12.62
C SER A 98 -0.18 -9.10 12.79
N LEU A 99 -0.20 -10.40 13.04
CA LEU A 99 -1.40 -11.14 13.45
C LEU A 99 -1.59 -11.04 14.96
N THR A 100 -2.83 -10.90 15.40
CA THR A 100 -3.19 -10.85 16.82
C THR A 100 -3.71 -12.20 17.31
N GLN A 101 -3.63 -12.43 18.61
CA GLN A 101 -4.17 -13.63 19.27
C GLN A 101 -5.61 -13.45 19.77
N GLN A 102 -6.29 -12.39 19.34
CA GLN A 102 -7.65 -12.11 19.77
C GLN A 102 -8.62 -13.14 19.17
N SER A 103 -9.64 -13.51 19.94
CA SER A 103 -10.76 -14.27 19.39
C SER A 103 -11.44 -13.49 18.28
N ILE A 104 -11.95 -14.24 17.32
CA ILE A 104 -12.63 -13.67 16.16
C ILE A 104 -14.06 -14.17 16.12
N GLU A 105 -14.96 -13.21 15.98
CA GLU A 105 -16.33 -13.40 15.56
C GLU A 105 -16.47 -12.54 14.31
N ILE A 106 -16.75 -13.17 13.17
CA ILE A 106 -16.88 -12.45 11.89
C ILE A 106 -18.26 -11.81 11.87
N HIS A 107 -18.26 -10.51 11.68
CA HIS A 107 -19.46 -9.72 11.39
C HIS A 107 -19.51 -9.42 9.90
N ASP A 108 -20.66 -8.90 9.44
CA ASP A 108 -20.77 -8.40 8.08
C ASP A 108 -19.74 -7.28 7.84
N ASN A 109 -19.20 -7.25 6.62
CA ASN A 109 -18.18 -6.32 6.18
C ASN A 109 -16.91 -6.30 7.05
N MET A 110 -16.46 -7.47 7.54
CA MET A 110 -15.26 -7.58 8.38
C MET A 110 -14.03 -8.03 7.59
N SER A 111 -12.91 -7.33 7.74
CA SER A 111 -11.62 -7.73 7.16
C SER A 111 -10.84 -8.65 8.10
N VAL A 112 -10.22 -9.68 7.53
CA VAL A 112 -9.40 -10.66 8.24
C VAL A 112 -8.20 -11.08 7.40
N VAL A 113 -7.17 -11.63 8.06
CA VAL A 113 -6.15 -12.42 7.38
C VAL A 113 -6.52 -13.90 7.53
N VAL A 114 -6.46 -14.66 6.44
CA VAL A 114 -6.81 -16.08 6.46
C VAL A 114 -5.55 -16.94 6.48
N THR A 115 -5.43 -17.78 7.49
CA THR A 115 -4.32 -18.72 7.67
C THR A 115 -4.77 -20.17 7.44
N THR A 116 -3.90 -21.00 6.87
CA THR A 116 -4.09 -22.46 6.82
C THR A 116 -2.77 -23.17 7.14
N MET A 117 -2.83 -24.36 7.75
CA MET A 117 -1.63 -25.15 7.99
C MET A 117 -1.37 -26.07 6.80
N ARG A 118 -0.14 -26.04 6.27
CA ARG A 118 0.34 -27.00 5.25
C ARG A 118 1.70 -27.52 5.68
N GLU A 119 1.83 -28.84 5.76
CA GLU A 119 3.09 -29.50 6.13
C GLU A 119 3.69 -28.99 7.47
N GLY A 120 2.83 -28.53 8.39
CA GLY A 120 3.26 -27.98 9.68
C GLY A 120 3.67 -26.51 9.67
N GLU A 121 3.63 -25.81 8.54
CA GLU A 121 3.90 -24.36 8.44
C GLU A 121 2.60 -23.57 8.17
N PRO A 122 2.39 -22.42 8.84
CA PRO A 122 1.27 -21.53 8.53
C PRO A 122 1.46 -20.87 7.16
N HIS A 123 0.39 -20.87 6.38
CA HIS A 123 0.30 -20.24 5.06
C HIS A 123 -0.82 -19.22 5.03
N LEU A 124 -0.71 -18.21 4.18
CA LEU A 124 -1.69 -17.16 3.95
C LEU A 124 -2.38 -17.31 2.60
N TRP A 125 -3.66 -16.96 2.56
CA TRP A 125 -4.36 -16.70 1.31
C TRP A 125 -3.90 -15.36 0.73
N THR A 126 -3.53 -15.33 -0.55
CA THR A 126 -3.19 -14.10 -1.25
C THR A 126 -3.84 -14.04 -2.63
N ALA A 127 -4.31 -12.85 -2.99
CA ALA A 127 -4.83 -12.54 -4.32
C ALA A 127 -3.69 -12.26 -5.33
N GLN A 128 -2.43 -12.32 -4.90
CA GLN A 128 -1.28 -12.00 -5.75
C GLN A 128 -1.14 -12.98 -6.94
N GLY A 129 -1.02 -12.41 -8.14
CA GLY A 129 -0.46 -13.08 -9.32
C GLY A 129 -1.36 -14.07 -10.09
N SER A 130 -2.66 -14.19 -9.80
CA SER A 130 -3.55 -15.03 -10.60
C SER A 130 -4.99 -14.52 -10.61
N THR A 131 -5.63 -14.61 -11.77
CA THR A 131 -7.06 -14.30 -11.96
C THR A 131 -7.97 -15.53 -11.85
N SER A 132 -7.43 -16.72 -11.56
CA SER A 132 -8.23 -17.95 -11.53
C SER A 132 -7.99 -18.84 -10.32
N LYS A 133 -6.74 -19.01 -9.87
CA LYS A 133 -6.42 -19.85 -8.71
C LYS A 133 -5.86 -19.00 -7.58
N MET A 134 -6.40 -19.17 -6.38
CA MET A 134 -5.89 -18.47 -5.21
C MET A 134 -4.47 -18.94 -4.89
N SER A 135 -3.57 -17.99 -4.69
CA SER A 135 -2.22 -18.25 -4.22
C SER A 135 -2.25 -18.48 -2.71
N ILE A 136 -1.55 -19.52 -2.25
CA ILE A 136 -1.41 -19.84 -0.83
C ILE A 136 0.08 -19.93 -0.51
N ILE A 137 0.61 -18.91 0.17
CA ILE A 137 2.04 -18.72 0.39
C ILE A 137 2.43 -18.95 1.85
N PRO A 138 3.65 -19.41 2.16
CA PRO A 138 4.12 -19.48 3.54
C PRO A 138 4.07 -18.12 4.22
N LEU A 139 3.60 -18.05 5.47
CA LEU A 139 3.56 -16.81 6.25
C LEU A 139 4.94 -16.17 6.37
N SER A 140 6.00 -16.98 6.38
CA SER A 140 7.40 -16.54 6.38
C SER A 140 7.83 -15.74 5.14
N LYS A 141 7.07 -15.83 4.05
CA LYS A 141 7.32 -15.15 2.77
C LYS A 141 6.28 -14.08 2.43
N ALA A 142 5.35 -13.82 3.36
CA ALA A 142 4.27 -12.86 3.16
C ALA A 142 4.80 -11.43 3.08
N ALA A 143 4.21 -10.62 2.20
CA ALA A 143 4.51 -9.20 2.07
C ALA A 143 3.74 -8.33 3.08
N HIS A 144 2.72 -8.91 3.71
CA HIS A 144 1.74 -8.25 4.57
C HIS A 144 0.97 -7.13 3.86
N SER A 145 0.80 -7.28 2.54
CA SER A 145 0.18 -6.31 1.65
C SER A 145 -1.36 -6.39 1.71
N PRO A 146 -2.07 -5.41 1.13
CA PRO A 146 -3.52 -5.48 0.96
C PRO A 146 -4.04 -6.68 0.16
N GLU A 147 -3.20 -7.40 -0.57
CA GLU A 147 -3.60 -8.61 -1.31
C GLU A 147 -3.75 -9.85 -0.40
N GLU A 148 -3.31 -9.75 0.85
CA GLU A 148 -3.32 -10.83 1.86
C GLU A 148 -4.44 -10.66 2.90
N THR A 149 -5.23 -9.59 2.77
CA THR A 149 -6.43 -9.33 3.58
C THR A 149 -7.69 -9.67 2.80
N TRP A 150 -8.72 -10.14 3.49
CA TRP A 150 -9.96 -10.61 2.89
C TRP A 150 -11.15 -10.08 3.66
N VAL A 151 -12.09 -9.48 2.94
CA VAL A 151 -13.33 -8.93 3.49
C VAL A 151 -14.44 -9.96 3.35
N PHE A 152 -15.06 -10.28 4.48
CA PHE A 152 -16.17 -11.20 4.58
C PHE A 152 -17.47 -10.40 4.66
N THR A 153 -18.33 -10.57 3.65
CA THR A 153 -19.64 -9.90 3.58
C THR A 153 -20.75 -10.93 3.67
N LYS A 154 -21.81 -10.57 4.39
CA LYS A 154 -22.94 -11.44 4.67
C LYS A 154 -24.16 -10.95 3.90
N SER A 155 -24.65 -11.80 3.01
CA SER A 155 -25.95 -11.61 2.37
C SER A 155 -27.00 -12.54 2.97
N TYR A 156 -28.25 -12.40 2.53
CA TYR A 156 -29.31 -13.34 2.88
C TYR A 156 -29.11 -14.75 2.30
N LEU A 157 -28.26 -14.90 1.26
CA LEU A 157 -27.97 -16.17 0.59
C LEU A 157 -26.76 -16.90 1.16
N GLY A 158 -25.92 -16.21 1.92
CA GLY A 158 -24.66 -16.75 2.42
C GLY A 158 -23.58 -15.68 2.48
N TRP A 159 -22.34 -16.14 2.58
CA TRP A 159 -21.17 -15.30 2.69
C TRP A 159 -20.46 -15.15 1.35
N GLN A 160 -20.04 -13.93 1.05
CA GLN A 160 -19.12 -13.61 -0.02
C GLN A 160 -17.78 -13.20 0.61
N ILE A 161 -16.69 -13.55 -0.05
CA ILE A 161 -15.34 -13.26 0.41
C ILE A 161 -14.62 -12.60 -0.74
N TYR A 162 -14.10 -11.40 -0.53
CA TYR A 162 -13.42 -10.64 -1.58
C TYR A 162 -12.18 -9.94 -1.05
N ASN A 163 -11.26 -9.64 -1.95
CA ASN A 163 -10.07 -8.85 -1.67
C ASN A 163 -10.27 -7.44 -2.20
N GLU A 164 -10.25 -6.44 -1.31
CA GLU A 164 -10.50 -5.04 -1.69
C GLU A 164 -9.48 -4.51 -2.71
N ALA A 165 -8.21 -4.89 -2.57
CA ALA A 165 -7.12 -4.36 -3.38
C ALA A 165 -7.23 -4.76 -4.86
N THR A 166 -7.59 -6.03 -5.11
CA THR A 166 -7.71 -6.59 -6.47
C THR A 166 -9.13 -6.56 -7.02
N GLY A 167 -10.14 -6.36 -6.18
CA GLY A 167 -11.55 -6.47 -6.54
C GLY A 167 -12.02 -7.90 -6.83
N LEU A 168 -11.16 -8.91 -6.60
CA LEU A 168 -11.49 -10.32 -6.86
C LEU A 168 -12.23 -10.95 -5.67
N TYR A 169 -13.18 -11.81 -6.00
CA TYR A 169 -13.90 -12.66 -5.08
C TYR A 169 -13.29 -14.05 -5.02
N LEU A 170 -13.51 -14.75 -3.92
CA LEU A 170 -13.44 -16.19 -3.89
C LEU A 170 -14.57 -16.75 -4.79
N ALA A 171 -14.19 -17.28 -5.93
CA ALA A 171 -15.10 -17.68 -7.01
C ALA A 171 -15.49 -19.17 -6.96
N GLY A 172 -15.06 -19.90 -5.93
CA GLY A 172 -15.45 -21.30 -5.72
C GLY A 172 -14.32 -22.16 -5.21
N ILE A 173 -14.64 -23.44 -5.04
CA ILE A 173 -13.68 -24.50 -4.71
C ILE A 173 -13.66 -25.46 -5.90
N SER A 174 -12.46 -25.77 -6.40
CA SER A 174 -12.27 -26.70 -7.50
C SER A 174 -12.34 -28.15 -7.03
N LYS A 175 -12.62 -29.10 -7.94
CA LYS A 175 -12.67 -30.54 -7.62
C LYS A 175 -11.42 -31.12 -6.94
N SER A 176 -10.25 -30.49 -7.09
CA SER A 176 -9.02 -30.86 -6.39
C SER A 176 -8.93 -30.29 -4.96
N GLY A 177 -9.88 -29.48 -4.52
CA GLY A 177 -9.88 -28.75 -3.25
C GLY A 177 -9.13 -27.41 -3.30
N ASP A 178 -8.72 -26.94 -4.49
CA ASP A 178 -8.08 -25.64 -4.63
C ASP A 178 -9.11 -24.51 -4.63
N LEU A 179 -8.81 -23.42 -3.92
CA LEU A 179 -9.58 -22.19 -3.95
C LEU A 179 -9.37 -21.45 -5.26
N MET A 180 -10.46 -20.95 -5.83
CA MET A 180 -10.49 -20.21 -7.09
C MET A 180 -10.84 -18.76 -6.82
N VAL A 181 -10.28 -17.84 -7.60
CA VAL A 181 -10.58 -16.40 -7.54
C VAL A 181 -11.15 -15.93 -8.88
N GLY A 182 -11.94 -14.86 -8.85
CA GLY A 182 -12.57 -14.29 -10.06
C GLY A 182 -13.36 -13.02 -9.76
N GLU A 183 -13.89 -12.38 -10.80
CA GLU A 183 -14.63 -11.10 -10.67
C GLU A 183 -16.06 -11.29 -10.15
N GLU A 184 -16.62 -12.49 -10.30
CA GLU A 184 -17.98 -12.80 -9.91
C GLU A 184 -18.04 -13.48 -8.52
N PRO A 185 -18.90 -13.02 -7.61
CA PRO A 185 -19.00 -13.60 -6.29
C PRO A 185 -19.72 -14.96 -6.30
N VAL A 186 -19.20 -15.90 -5.51
CA VAL A 186 -19.91 -17.13 -5.12
C VAL A 186 -20.38 -17.04 -3.67
N MET A 187 -21.54 -17.63 -3.40
CA MET A 187 -22.12 -17.71 -2.07
C MET A 187 -21.65 -18.96 -1.34
N PHE A 188 -21.11 -18.77 -0.15
CA PHE A 188 -20.67 -19.83 0.74
C PHE A 188 -21.56 -19.94 1.97
N ALA A 189 -21.95 -21.16 2.32
CA ALA A 189 -22.34 -21.44 3.70
C ALA A 189 -21.08 -21.45 4.57
N MET A 190 -21.19 -21.00 5.82
CA MET A 190 -20.02 -20.88 6.71
C MET A 190 -20.31 -21.51 8.07
N LYS A 191 -19.39 -22.37 8.50
CA LYS A 191 -19.35 -22.96 9.82
C LYS A 191 -18.20 -22.35 10.60
N THR A 192 -18.55 -21.61 11.66
CA THR A 192 -17.60 -20.86 12.48
C THR A 192 -17.24 -21.61 13.76
N SER A 193 -16.04 -21.44 14.28
CA SER A 193 -15.68 -21.79 15.67
C SER A 193 -15.57 -20.54 16.54
N ARG A 194 -15.97 -20.65 17.81
CA ARG A 194 -15.79 -19.61 18.83
C ARG A 194 -14.41 -19.66 19.51
N VAL A 195 -13.62 -20.70 19.25
CA VAL A 195 -12.30 -20.88 19.85
C VAL A 195 -11.26 -20.28 18.91
N THR A 196 -10.45 -19.35 19.44
CA THR A 196 -9.39 -18.70 18.66
C THR A 196 -8.41 -19.71 18.09
N GLY A 197 -8.16 -19.64 16.79
CA GLY A 197 -7.19 -20.50 16.12
C GLY A 197 -7.74 -21.86 15.67
N GLU A 198 -8.99 -22.19 16.01
CA GLU A 198 -9.65 -23.36 15.43
C GLU A 198 -10.10 -23.08 13.99
N ALA A 199 -10.11 -24.15 13.19
CA ALA A 199 -10.52 -24.08 11.81
C ALA A 199 -12.04 -23.81 11.69
N TRP A 200 -12.34 -22.87 10.82
CA TRP A 200 -13.65 -22.61 10.26
C TRP A 200 -13.75 -23.33 8.93
N GLU A 201 -14.96 -23.44 8.41
CA GLU A 201 -15.21 -24.10 7.13
C GLU A 201 -16.18 -23.27 6.30
N ILE A 202 -15.88 -23.14 5.00
CA ILE A 202 -16.82 -22.67 3.99
C ILE A 202 -17.25 -23.82 3.11
N THR A 203 -18.51 -23.80 2.68
CA THR A 203 -19.08 -24.76 1.73
C THR A 203 -19.65 -24.01 0.55
N ASP A 204 -19.16 -24.32 -0.65
CA ASP A 204 -19.74 -23.80 -1.90
C ASP A 204 -21.15 -24.38 -2.08
N ALA A 205 -22.15 -23.50 -2.16
CA ALA A 205 -23.55 -23.90 -2.23
C ALA A 205 -23.88 -24.71 -3.51
N GLN A 206 -23.17 -24.48 -4.61
CA GLN A 206 -23.43 -25.16 -5.88
C GLN A 206 -22.68 -26.47 -5.99
N THR A 207 -21.38 -26.47 -5.66
CA THR A 207 -20.53 -27.66 -5.83
C THR A 207 -20.50 -28.57 -4.62
N GLN A 208 -20.99 -28.09 -3.47
CA GLN A 208 -20.98 -28.77 -2.16
C GLN A 208 -19.56 -29.11 -1.65
N GLN A 209 -18.55 -28.49 -2.22
CA GLN A 209 -17.17 -28.65 -1.77
C GLN A 209 -16.90 -27.77 -0.57
N THR A 210 -16.05 -28.26 0.33
CA THR A 210 -15.70 -27.58 1.57
C THR A 210 -14.24 -27.18 1.60
N TYR A 211 -13.93 -26.12 2.32
CA TYR A 211 -12.57 -25.70 2.59
C TYR A 211 -12.41 -25.23 4.02
N SER A 212 -11.44 -25.78 4.74
CA SER A 212 -11.11 -25.41 6.11
C SER A 212 -10.03 -24.34 6.18
N PHE A 213 -10.21 -23.33 7.02
CA PHE A 213 -9.27 -22.22 7.20
C PHE A 213 -9.36 -21.61 8.59
N VAL A 214 -8.39 -20.81 8.99
CA VAL A 214 -8.36 -20.13 10.29
C VAL A 214 -8.29 -18.62 10.06
N PRO A 215 -9.36 -17.86 10.32
CA PRO A 215 -9.33 -16.41 10.21
C PRO A 215 -8.60 -15.79 11.41
N ARG A 216 -7.88 -14.69 11.16
CA ARG A 216 -7.05 -13.99 12.15
C ARG A 216 -7.32 -12.49 12.10
N ARG A 217 -7.52 -11.90 13.28
CA ARG A 217 -7.45 -10.44 13.45
C ARG A 217 -5.99 -9.98 13.31
N TYR A 218 -5.79 -8.78 12.82
CA TYR A 218 -4.46 -8.23 12.56
C TYR A 218 -4.33 -6.78 13.03
N ALA A 219 -3.11 -6.35 13.27
CA ALA A 219 -2.77 -4.94 13.44
C ALA A 219 -2.65 -4.30 12.06
N VAL A 220 -3.54 -3.36 11.74
CA VAL A 220 -3.65 -2.80 10.40
C VAL A 220 -2.49 -1.87 10.05
N ARG A 221 -2.08 -1.91 8.78
CA ARG A 221 -1.11 -0.99 8.19
C ARG A 221 -1.70 -0.41 6.90
N PRO A 222 -1.80 0.92 6.75
CA PRO A 222 -2.21 1.54 5.49
C PRO A 222 -1.14 1.42 4.40
N PHE A 223 -1.58 1.28 3.15
CA PHE A 223 -0.76 1.22 1.95
C PHE A 223 -1.35 2.13 0.88
N PHE A 224 -0.47 2.64 0.00
CA PHE A 224 -0.86 3.28 -1.23
C PHE A 224 -0.41 2.46 -2.42
N LYS A 225 -1.32 2.30 -3.38
CA LYS A 225 -1.06 1.75 -4.70
C LYS A 225 -0.07 2.61 -5.47
N LEU A 226 0.93 1.96 -6.06
CA LEU A 226 1.87 2.51 -7.01
C LEU A 226 1.71 1.77 -8.34
N GLN A 227 1.21 2.47 -9.35
CA GLN A 227 1.09 1.97 -10.71
C GLN A 227 2.39 2.30 -11.47
N GLU A 228 3.01 1.31 -12.10
CA GLU A 228 4.25 1.47 -12.85
C GLU A 228 4.01 1.10 -14.32
N ASN A 229 4.06 2.09 -15.18
CA ASN A 229 3.91 1.96 -16.61
C ASN A 229 5.28 2.10 -17.30
N PHE A 230 5.49 1.34 -18.36
CA PHE A 230 6.71 1.37 -19.14
C PHE A 230 6.34 1.79 -20.56
N VAL A 231 6.78 2.97 -20.97
CA VAL A 231 6.35 3.61 -22.22
C VAL A 231 7.52 4.02 -23.08
N ASP A 232 7.31 4.17 -24.39
CA ASP A 232 8.30 4.73 -25.31
C ASP A 232 8.27 6.28 -25.35
N ASP A 233 9.04 6.88 -26.27
CA ASP A 233 9.11 8.33 -26.46
C ASP A 233 7.87 8.93 -27.17
N LYS A 234 6.87 8.10 -27.45
CA LYS A 234 5.55 8.48 -27.98
C LYS A 234 4.42 8.15 -27.00
N ASP A 235 4.77 7.81 -25.75
CA ASP A 235 3.85 7.41 -24.68
C ASP A 235 3.08 6.11 -25.01
N GLU A 236 3.62 5.25 -25.87
CA GLU A 236 3.06 3.92 -26.14
C GLU A 236 3.59 2.89 -25.13
N GLU A 237 2.70 2.05 -24.57
CA GLU A 237 3.10 0.99 -23.63
C GLU A 237 3.95 -0.07 -24.32
N ILE A 238 5.18 -0.27 -23.83
CA ILE A 238 6.14 -1.21 -24.42
C ILE A 238 6.17 -2.57 -23.73
N VAL A 239 5.78 -2.62 -22.44
CA VAL A 239 5.59 -3.85 -21.68
C VAL A 239 4.44 -3.65 -20.69
N ALA A 240 3.79 -4.75 -20.31
CA ALA A 240 2.70 -4.74 -19.34
C ALA A 240 3.07 -3.97 -18.07
N SER A 241 2.20 -3.04 -17.71
CA SER A 241 2.28 -2.30 -16.46
C SER A 241 2.29 -3.23 -15.23
N ARG A 242 2.86 -2.71 -14.14
CA ARG A 242 2.94 -3.39 -12.85
C ARG A 242 2.23 -2.57 -11.80
N GLU A 243 1.52 -3.26 -10.92
CA GLU A 243 0.98 -2.67 -9.70
C GLU A 243 1.80 -3.14 -8.49
N SER A 244 2.05 -2.22 -7.56
CA SER A 244 2.64 -2.54 -6.26
C SER A 244 1.96 -1.77 -5.13
N TYR A 245 2.07 -2.29 -3.92
CA TYR A 245 1.53 -1.65 -2.72
C TYR A 245 2.67 -1.24 -1.80
N VAL A 246 2.78 0.06 -1.53
CA VAL A 246 3.81 0.61 -0.65
C VAL A 246 3.18 1.05 0.65
N LYS A 247 3.81 0.70 1.77
CA LYS A 247 3.37 1.13 3.10
C LYS A 247 3.28 2.66 3.14
N ALA A 248 2.18 3.18 3.67
CA ALA A 248 2.01 4.61 3.83
C ALA A 248 3.11 5.21 4.71
N GLY A 249 3.69 6.33 4.27
CA GLY A 249 4.81 7.02 4.92
C GLY A 249 6.20 6.46 4.63
N ASP A 250 6.31 5.34 3.90
CA ASP A 250 7.60 4.77 3.50
C ASP A 250 8.04 5.36 2.15
N SER A 251 9.34 5.52 1.96
CA SER A 251 9.91 5.86 0.65
C SER A 251 9.96 4.63 -0.26
N PHE A 252 9.84 4.82 -1.57
CA PHE A 252 9.92 3.73 -2.53
C PHE A 252 11.11 3.90 -3.48
N LYS A 253 11.92 2.86 -3.64
CA LYS A 253 13.02 2.86 -4.60
C LYS A 253 12.51 2.38 -5.94
N LEU A 254 12.66 3.22 -6.97
CA LEU A 254 12.29 2.89 -8.33
C LEU A 254 13.32 1.94 -8.95
N GLU A 255 12.85 0.99 -9.75
CA GLU A 255 13.69 -0.02 -10.38
C GLU A 255 13.55 0.07 -11.90
N ILE A 256 14.63 0.50 -12.55
CA ILE A 256 14.69 0.54 -14.01
C ILE A 256 14.75 -0.88 -14.54
N LYS A 257 13.74 -1.25 -15.32
CA LYS A 257 13.69 -2.54 -16.01
C LYS A 257 14.56 -2.49 -17.26
N ASN A 258 15.34 -3.55 -17.50
CA ASN A 258 16.01 -3.74 -18.78
C ASN A 258 14.99 -4.30 -19.78
N ILE A 259 14.72 -3.56 -20.85
CA ILE A 259 13.75 -3.92 -21.88
C ILE A 259 14.50 -4.03 -23.21
N GLN A 260 14.34 -5.16 -23.90
CA GLN A 260 15.02 -5.43 -25.16
C GLN A 260 14.73 -4.32 -26.18
N ASP A 261 15.74 -3.87 -26.91
CA ASP A 261 15.64 -2.82 -27.94
C ASP A 261 15.23 -1.43 -27.41
N TYR A 262 15.21 -1.21 -26.10
CA TYR A 262 14.87 0.06 -25.47
C TYR A 262 15.95 0.51 -24.48
N SER A 263 16.19 1.83 -24.44
CA SER A 263 17.09 2.47 -23.48
C SER A 263 16.31 3.41 -22.58
N TYR A 264 16.47 3.26 -21.26
CA TYR A 264 15.85 4.15 -20.29
C TYR A 264 16.30 5.60 -20.51
N LYS A 265 15.36 6.55 -20.36
CA LYS A 265 15.63 7.98 -20.51
C LYS A 265 15.33 8.76 -19.24
N SER A 266 14.12 8.64 -18.74
CA SER A 266 13.62 9.41 -17.61
C SER A 266 12.42 8.68 -17.01
N TRP A 267 11.91 9.22 -15.91
CA TRP A 267 10.67 8.76 -15.32
C TRP A 267 9.80 9.96 -14.97
N ARG A 268 8.49 9.74 -14.92
CA ARG A 268 7.50 10.73 -14.53
C ARG A 268 6.68 10.21 -13.36
N ILE A 269 6.17 11.12 -12.54
CA ILE A 269 5.20 10.84 -11.47
C ILE A 269 3.97 11.69 -11.67
N ASP A 270 2.82 11.02 -11.81
CA ASP A 270 1.53 11.64 -12.04
C ASP A 270 1.56 12.67 -13.19
N GLY A 271 2.29 12.32 -14.26
CA GLY A 271 2.49 13.16 -15.45
C GLY A 271 3.56 14.26 -15.32
N ASN A 272 4.15 14.45 -14.14
CA ASN A 272 5.22 15.43 -13.92
C ASN A 272 6.60 14.79 -14.02
N ASP A 273 7.62 15.56 -14.41
CA ASP A 273 9.01 15.08 -14.44
C ASP A 273 9.47 14.64 -13.04
N GLY A 274 9.94 13.39 -12.94
CA GLY A 274 10.45 12.82 -11.69
C GLY A 274 11.87 13.30 -11.35
N GLY A 275 12.58 13.89 -12.32
CA GLY A 275 13.98 14.31 -12.16
C GLY A 275 14.94 13.12 -12.00
N ASP A 276 16.11 13.39 -11.42
CA ASP A 276 17.23 12.41 -11.41
C ASP A 276 17.17 11.40 -10.24
N ALA A 277 16.33 11.64 -9.24
CA ALA A 277 16.27 10.80 -8.04
C ALA A 277 15.43 9.55 -8.29
N MET A 278 16.05 8.36 -8.27
CA MET A 278 15.35 7.07 -8.41
C MET A 278 14.68 6.58 -7.12
N THR A 279 14.25 7.51 -6.26
CA THR A 279 13.58 7.22 -5.00
C THR A 279 12.44 8.20 -4.84
N LEU A 280 11.22 7.66 -4.76
CA LEU A 280 10.06 8.44 -4.39
C LEU A 280 10.18 8.89 -2.94
N PRO A 281 9.75 10.12 -2.61
CA PRO A 281 9.58 10.53 -1.23
C PRO A 281 8.55 9.64 -0.53
N LYS A 282 8.24 9.94 0.72
CA LYS A 282 7.25 9.19 1.49
C LYS A 282 5.94 9.06 0.71
N MET A 283 5.43 7.84 0.64
CA MET A 283 4.16 7.53 0.01
C MET A 283 3.01 8.04 0.87
N GLU A 284 2.46 9.19 0.50
CA GLU A 284 1.34 9.85 1.19
C GLU A 284 0.01 9.69 0.43
N THR A 285 0.06 9.22 -0.82
CA THR A 285 -1.10 8.97 -1.68
C THR A 285 -0.78 7.95 -2.77
N HIS A 286 -1.79 7.62 -3.59
CA HIS A 286 -1.63 6.78 -4.77
C HIS A 286 -0.86 7.52 -5.85
N HIS A 287 0.06 6.83 -6.52
CA HIS A 287 0.89 7.42 -7.58
C HIS A 287 0.92 6.54 -8.82
N THR A 288 1.06 7.18 -9.97
CA THR A 288 1.39 6.54 -11.24
C THR A 288 2.78 6.98 -11.69
N ILE A 289 3.64 6.00 -11.95
CA ILE A 289 5.00 6.18 -12.45
C ILE A 289 5.04 5.75 -13.90
N GLU A 290 5.61 6.60 -14.75
CA GLU A 290 5.88 6.28 -16.14
C GLU A 290 7.39 6.25 -16.34
N TYR A 291 7.94 5.07 -16.60
CA TYR A 291 9.32 4.92 -17.04
C TYR A 291 9.36 5.12 -18.55
N VAL A 292 10.03 6.17 -19.00
CA VAL A 292 10.13 6.54 -20.42
C VAL A 292 11.39 5.94 -21.01
N TYR A 293 11.21 5.21 -22.11
CA TYR A 293 12.28 4.57 -22.85
C TYR A 293 12.37 5.12 -24.27
N LYS A 294 13.55 5.02 -24.85
CA LYS A 294 13.78 5.32 -26.26
C LYS A 294 14.20 4.06 -26.99
N HIS A 295 13.52 3.74 -28.09
CA HIS A 295 13.88 2.64 -28.96
C HIS A 295 15.34 2.81 -29.44
N VAL A 296 16.15 1.78 -29.24
CA VAL A 296 17.52 1.71 -29.69
C VAL A 296 17.49 1.32 -31.15
N THR A 297 17.48 2.32 -32.03
CA THR A 297 17.81 2.05 -33.44
C THR A 297 19.28 1.66 -33.51
N ALA A 298 19.56 0.36 -33.59
CA ALA A 298 20.87 -0.09 -34.01
C ALA A 298 21.17 0.57 -35.36
N ILE A 299 22.18 1.45 -35.40
CA ILE A 299 23.23 1.61 -36.42
C ILE A 299 23.99 2.90 -36.06
N SER A 300 25.16 2.73 -35.47
CA SER A 300 26.30 3.59 -35.80
C SER A 300 27.43 2.70 -36.29
N HIS A 301 27.20 2.00 -37.40
CA HIS A 301 28.32 1.75 -38.29
C HIS A 301 28.75 3.12 -38.78
N GLN A 302 29.75 3.71 -38.12
CA GLN A 302 30.70 4.53 -38.85
C GLN A 302 31.24 3.61 -39.95
N ARG A 303 30.63 3.68 -41.14
CA ARG A 303 31.43 3.53 -42.35
C ARG A 303 32.43 4.68 -42.24
N GLU A 304 33.60 4.40 -41.66
CA GLU A 304 34.78 5.11 -42.08
C GLU A 304 34.72 5.05 -43.59
N LEU A 305 34.49 6.21 -44.21
CA LEU A 305 34.93 6.43 -45.56
C LEU A 305 36.39 5.98 -45.51
N VAL A 306 36.70 4.82 -46.08
CA VAL A 306 38.07 4.47 -46.42
C VAL A 306 38.44 5.56 -47.43
N LYS A 307 38.99 6.68 -46.92
CA LYS A 307 39.73 7.63 -47.75
C LYS A 307 40.66 6.74 -48.55
N GLU A 308 40.55 6.77 -49.87
CA GLU A 308 41.53 6.11 -50.74
C GLU A 308 42.91 6.58 -50.29
N LEU A 309 43.60 5.72 -49.54
CA LEU A 309 44.92 6.03 -49.02
C LEU A 309 45.84 6.09 -50.23
N ALA A 310 46.46 7.25 -50.43
CA ALA A 310 47.44 7.44 -51.49
C ALA A 310 48.49 6.31 -51.42
N PRO A 311 48.94 5.75 -52.55
CA PRO A 311 49.94 4.68 -52.57
C PRO A 311 51.18 5.08 -51.76
N VAL A 312 51.73 4.14 -50.99
CA VAL A 312 53.00 4.33 -50.25
C VAL A 312 54.02 3.27 -50.66
N ASP A 313 55.32 3.57 -50.61
CA ASP A 313 56.38 2.57 -50.76
C ASP A 313 56.42 1.61 -49.55
N LEU A 314 57.24 0.55 -49.61
CA LEU A 314 57.41 -0.40 -48.50
C LEU A 314 58.03 0.24 -47.23
N SER A 315 58.54 1.48 -47.33
CA SER A 315 59.01 2.28 -46.20
C SER A 315 57.95 3.24 -45.66
N GLY A 316 56.72 3.20 -46.20
CA GLY A 316 55.59 4.01 -45.77
C GLY A 316 55.56 5.44 -46.32
N ARG A 317 56.41 5.80 -47.28
CA ARG A 317 56.44 7.14 -47.89
C ARG A 317 55.41 7.21 -49.02
N ARG A 318 54.64 8.29 -49.09
CA ARG A 318 53.70 8.53 -50.19
C ARG A 318 54.43 8.60 -51.52
N VAL A 319 53.91 7.90 -52.53
CA VAL A 319 54.47 7.89 -53.88
C VAL A 319 53.49 8.47 -54.89
N THR A 320 54.01 9.06 -55.95
CA THR A 320 53.22 9.62 -57.05
C THR A 320 52.90 8.54 -58.09
N SER A 321 51.99 8.84 -59.02
CA SER A 321 51.58 7.92 -60.09
C SER A 321 52.72 7.44 -61.00
N GLY A 322 53.84 8.18 -61.06
CA GLY A 322 55.02 7.81 -61.86
C GLY A 322 56.05 6.92 -61.16
N TYR A 323 55.82 6.51 -59.91
CA TYR A 323 56.73 5.63 -59.16
C TYR A 323 56.76 4.23 -59.77
N ARG A 324 57.97 3.69 -60.01
CA ARG A 324 58.18 2.30 -60.44
C ARG A 324 58.71 1.46 -59.29
N GLY A 325 57.90 0.56 -58.76
CA GLY A 325 58.28 -0.24 -57.61
C GLY A 325 57.11 -0.89 -56.88
N LEU A 326 57.40 -1.60 -55.79
CA LEU A 326 56.38 -2.17 -54.91
C LEU A 326 55.75 -1.07 -54.05
N VAL A 327 54.42 -0.98 -54.09
CA VAL A 327 53.61 -0.01 -53.37
C VAL A 327 52.51 -0.70 -52.56
N ILE A 328 52.11 -0.11 -51.44
CA ILE A 328 50.98 -0.52 -50.62
C ILE A 328 49.79 0.38 -50.95
N VAL A 329 48.71 -0.22 -51.46
CA VAL A 329 47.44 0.46 -51.77
C VAL A 329 46.31 -0.28 -51.06
N GLY A 330 45.60 0.41 -50.17
CA GLY A 330 44.51 -0.19 -49.39
C GLY A 330 44.93 -1.46 -48.62
N GLY A 331 46.16 -1.48 -48.09
CA GLY A 331 46.72 -2.60 -47.34
C GLY A 331 47.24 -3.77 -48.18
N ARG A 332 47.30 -3.65 -49.51
CA ARG A 332 47.82 -4.69 -50.42
C ARG A 332 49.07 -4.22 -51.14
N VAL A 333 50.08 -5.10 -51.24
CA VAL A 333 51.29 -4.85 -52.01
C VAL A 333 51.02 -5.11 -53.49
N LYS A 334 51.37 -4.15 -54.35
CA LYS A 334 51.28 -4.27 -55.81
C LYS A 334 52.52 -3.66 -56.46
N TRP A 335 52.86 -4.11 -57.66
CA TRP A 335 53.85 -3.43 -58.50
C TRP A 335 53.16 -2.27 -59.24
N GLN A 336 53.76 -1.08 -59.18
CA GLN A 336 53.35 0.10 -59.93
C GLN A 336 54.41 0.44 -60.97
#